data_AF-A0A369BGE8-F1
#
_entry.id   AF-A0A369BGE8-F1
#
_cell.length_a   1.000
_cell.length_b   1.000
_cell.length_c   1.000
_cell.angle_alpha   90.00
_cell.angle_beta   90.00
_cell.angle_gamma   90.00
#
_symmetry.space_group_name_H-M   'P 1'
#
loop_
_entity.id
_entity.type
_entity.pdbx_description
1 polymer ?
#
loop_
_entity_poly.entity_id
_entity_poly.type
_entity_poly.pdbx_seq_one_letter_code
_entity_poly.pdbx_strand_id
1 'polypeptide(L)'
;MRSIKGIKIIIIAVALVFIAQAAYGAYHMVAVKTTDEQQTTGQSDNGRNTEVQPAAQTDKPDEGVNESVAESIAESMTEGEILEDEADYSITQNVLDCIKAYDPEGYTRNVDNYSALLKRLNVHTRFKIELERHIKEGAGIPDILTAYSFLNDRFGRLEDIERLLGMKARGQNWEAIFKEYVKDNPEFVPTSFDSEYLDKLLETPGITQDDIMMADRVSQRLGISIGDIIAKKQSGMSWRLINAGYGIVNGDEQLPRVPVTHEKLEKHCEQTGLSQKRVVEALVMASKLGVSDVTVLEWVKKGLSNEGIYARAYEEKYYFG
;
A
#
# COMPACT_ATOMS: atom_id res chain seq x y z
N MET A 1 -29.91 21.92 28.27
CA MET A 1 -30.41 20.53 28.07
C MET A 1 -30.81 20.18 26.61
N ARG A 2 -30.19 20.78 25.57
CA ARG A 2 -30.51 20.48 24.14
C ARG A 2 -29.43 19.71 23.35
N SER A 3 -28.33 19.27 23.98
CA SER A 3 -27.19 18.67 23.25
C SER A 3 -27.20 17.13 23.15
N ILE A 4 -27.96 16.43 24.00
CA ILE A 4 -27.84 14.95 24.11
C ILE A 4 -28.48 14.20 22.93
N LYS A 5 -29.44 14.82 22.22
CA LYS A 5 -30.13 14.15 21.10
C LYS A 5 -29.32 14.11 19.81
N GLY A 6 -28.42 15.09 19.58
CA GLY A 6 -27.58 15.13 18.37
C GLY A 6 -26.47 14.08 18.40
N ILE A 7 -25.84 13.89 19.56
CA ILE A 7 -24.75 12.92 19.75
C ILE A 7 -25.22 11.49 19.50
N LYS A 8 -26.44 11.14 19.94
CA LYS A 8 -27.00 9.79 19.70
C LYS A 8 -27.22 9.46 18.23
N ILE A 9 -27.56 10.45 17.41
CA ILE A 9 -27.78 10.25 15.96
C ILE A 9 -26.44 10.00 15.25
N ILE A 10 -25.39 10.70 15.64
CA ILE A 10 -24.04 10.52 15.08
C ILE A 10 -23.48 9.13 15.44
N ILE A 11 -23.62 8.70 16.69
CA ILE A 11 -23.18 7.37 17.14
C ILE A 11 -23.88 6.25 16.35
N ILE A 12 -25.19 6.37 16.13
CA ILE A 12 -25.95 5.38 15.34
C ILE A 12 -25.50 5.36 13.88
N ALA A 13 -25.25 6.52 13.27
CA ALA A 13 -24.78 6.59 11.89
C ALA A 13 -23.38 5.96 11.72
N VAL A 14 -22.48 6.19 12.69
CA VAL A 14 -21.14 5.59 12.69
C VAL A 14 -21.23 4.08 12.88
N ALA A 15 -22.03 3.59 13.84
CA ALA A 15 -22.23 2.16 14.04
C ALA A 15 -22.77 1.44 12.79
N LEU A 16 -23.67 2.07 12.03
CA LEU A 16 -24.19 1.51 10.78
C LEU A 16 -23.14 1.39 9.67
N VAL A 17 -22.19 2.34 9.59
CA VAL A 17 -21.08 2.26 8.63
C VAL A 17 -20.15 1.09 8.97
N PHE A 18 -19.85 0.88 10.25
CA PHE A 18 -19.03 -0.25 10.69
C PHE A 18 -19.74 -1.60 10.49
N ILE A 19 -21.03 -1.69 10.75
CA ILE A 19 -21.81 -2.91 10.46
C ILE A 19 -21.78 -3.21 8.95
N ALA A 20 -21.89 -2.20 8.09
CA ALA A 20 -21.79 -2.39 6.65
C ALA A 20 -20.39 -2.85 6.22
N GLN A 21 -19.33 -2.31 6.82
CA GLN A 21 -17.94 -2.72 6.55
C GLN A 21 -17.64 -4.15 7.05
N ALA A 22 -18.14 -4.53 8.24
CA ALA A 22 -17.98 -5.88 8.79
C ALA A 22 -18.79 -6.92 8.00
N ALA A 23 -20.03 -6.58 7.60
CA ALA A 23 -20.84 -7.43 6.74
C ALA A 23 -20.20 -7.63 5.36
N TYR A 24 -19.54 -6.60 4.84
CA TYR A 24 -18.76 -6.68 3.59
C TYR A 24 -17.54 -7.61 3.73
N GLY A 25 -16.81 -7.56 4.85
CA GLY A 25 -15.72 -8.50 5.14
C GLY A 25 -16.19 -9.95 5.28
N ALA A 26 -17.28 -10.19 6.01
CA ALA A 26 -17.85 -11.53 6.19
C ALA A 26 -18.39 -12.13 4.88
N TYR A 27 -19.04 -11.31 4.04
CA TYR A 27 -19.52 -11.75 2.73
C TYR A 27 -18.37 -12.19 1.81
N HIS A 28 -17.22 -11.54 1.88
CA HIS A 28 -16.03 -11.90 1.11
C HIS A 28 -15.46 -13.27 1.50
N MET A 29 -15.47 -13.62 2.80
CA MET A 29 -15.01 -14.94 3.26
C MET A 29 -15.93 -16.09 2.82
N VAL A 30 -17.23 -15.84 2.67
CA VAL A 30 -18.19 -16.85 2.19
C VAL A 30 -18.11 -17.03 0.67
N ALA A 31 -17.92 -15.94 -0.09
CA ALA A 31 -17.83 -16.00 -1.56
C ALA A 31 -16.55 -16.72 -2.07
N VAL A 32 -15.44 -16.60 -1.35
CA VAL A 32 -14.19 -17.32 -1.68
C VAL A 32 -14.36 -18.83 -1.48
N LYS A 33 -15.06 -19.28 -0.43
CA LYS A 33 -15.31 -20.72 -0.20
C LYS A 33 -16.19 -21.37 -1.28
N THR A 34 -17.11 -20.63 -1.90
CA THR A 34 -17.97 -21.18 -2.96
C THR A 34 -17.29 -21.30 -4.33
N THR A 35 -16.13 -20.64 -4.53
CA THR A 35 -15.45 -20.67 -5.83
C THR A 35 -14.50 -21.87 -5.95
N ASP A 36 -13.95 -22.35 -4.84
CA ASP A 36 -13.06 -23.53 -4.82
C ASP A 36 -13.82 -24.87 -4.94
N GLU A 37 -15.12 -24.92 -4.61
CA GLU A 37 -15.93 -26.14 -4.73
C GLU A 37 -16.49 -26.39 -6.15
N GLN A 38 -16.40 -25.43 -7.08
CA GLN A 38 -16.93 -25.60 -8.45
C GLN A 38 -15.89 -26.00 -9.52
N GLN A 39 -14.61 -26.14 -9.17
CA GLN A 39 -13.58 -26.58 -10.13
C GLN A 39 -13.20 -28.07 -10.07
N THR A 40 -13.87 -28.89 -9.26
CA THR A 40 -13.61 -30.35 -9.20
C THR A 40 -14.83 -31.21 -9.54
N THR A 41 -15.43 -30.99 -10.72
CA THR A 41 -16.25 -32.04 -11.36
C THR A 41 -16.11 -32.00 -12.88
N GLY A 42 -15.15 -32.77 -13.40
CA GLY A 42 -14.86 -32.85 -14.83
C GLY A 42 -13.88 -33.97 -15.20
N GLN A 43 -14.30 -35.23 -14.97
CA GLN A 43 -14.06 -36.40 -15.83
C GLN A 43 -12.59 -36.85 -16.09
N SER A 44 -12.19 -38.03 -15.58
CA SER A 44 -12.05 -39.26 -16.39
C SER A 44 -11.46 -40.44 -15.59
N ASP A 45 -11.97 -41.63 -15.89
CA ASP A 45 -11.54 -42.96 -15.44
C ASP A 45 -10.06 -43.27 -15.70
N ASN A 46 -9.37 -43.82 -14.69
CA ASN A 46 -8.66 -45.10 -14.85
C ASN A 46 -8.22 -45.66 -13.50
N GLY A 47 -8.52 -46.94 -13.27
CA GLY A 47 -8.38 -47.60 -11.98
C GLY A 47 -6.96 -47.94 -11.56
N ARG A 48 -6.74 -47.94 -10.24
CA ARG A 48 -5.94 -48.97 -9.54
C ARG A 48 -6.20 -48.89 -8.04
N ASN A 49 -6.66 -49.99 -7.46
CA ASN A 49 -6.83 -50.17 -6.02
C ASN A 49 -5.48 -50.12 -5.30
N THR A 50 -5.33 -49.19 -4.35
CA THR A 50 -4.44 -49.38 -3.20
C THR A 50 -5.14 -48.80 -1.96
N GLU A 51 -5.44 -49.71 -1.04
CA GLU A 51 -6.02 -49.48 0.27
C GLU A 51 -4.97 -48.83 1.19
N VAL A 52 -5.22 -47.61 1.70
CA VAL A 52 -4.41 -46.99 2.77
C VAL A 52 -5.34 -46.28 3.76
N GLN A 53 -5.14 -46.60 5.04
CA GLN A 53 -5.83 -46.10 6.24
C GLN A 53 -5.62 -44.59 6.48
N PRO A 54 -6.52 -43.92 7.24
CA PRO A 54 -6.42 -42.50 7.51
C PRO A 54 -5.55 -42.23 8.76
N ALA A 55 -4.50 -41.42 8.60
CA ALA A 55 -3.83 -40.76 9.72
C ALA A 55 -4.24 -39.29 9.74
N ALA A 56 -5.02 -38.92 10.75
CA ALA A 56 -5.32 -37.54 11.08
C ALA A 56 -4.08 -36.91 11.73
N GLN A 57 -3.46 -35.95 11.05
CA GLN A 57 -2.53 -35.00 11.64
C GLN A 57 -3.01 -33.60 11.30
N THR A 58 -3.58 -32.94 12.30
CA THR A 58 -3.82 -31.51 12.33
C THR A 58 -2.50 -30.83 12.66
N ASP A 59 -1.78 -30.38 11.65
CA ASP A 59 -0.66 -29.46 11.82
C ASP A 59 -1.22 -28.05 12.07
N LYS A 60 -0.90 -27.53 13.25
CA LYS A 60 -1.04 -26.12 13.58
C LYS A 60 0.02 -25.33 12.79
N PRO A 61 -0.32 -24.18 12.21
CA PRO A 61 0.69 -23.31 11.63
C PRO A 61 1.62 -22.78 12.73
N ASP A 62 2.90 -22.88 12.44
CA ASP A 62 4.04 -22.45 13.23
C ASP A 62 4.10 -20.91 13.27
N GLU A 63 3.82 -20.31 14.43
CA GLU A 63 3.86 -18.85 14.66
C GLU A 63 5.29 -18.30 14.94
N GLY A 64 6.33 -19.13 14.81
CA GLY A 64 7.66 -18.83 15.36
C GLY A 64 8.63 -17.96 14.55
N VAL A 65 8.28 -17.42 13.37
CA VAL A 65 9.28 -16.81 12.46
C VAL A 65 9.27 -15.27 12.43
N ASN A 66 8.23 -14.60 12.95
CA ASN A 66 8.12 -13.13 12.82
C ASN A 66 8.55 -12.32 14.05
N GLU A 67 8.72 -12.94 15.22
CA GLU A 67 9.01 -12.20 16.46
C GLU A 67 10.45 -11.66 16.49
N SER A 68 11.43 -12.41 15.96
CA SER A 68 12.85 -12.00 15.98
C SER A 68 13.15 -10.81 15.06
N VAL A 69 12.36 -10.61 13.99
CA VAL A 69 12.54 -9.49 13.07
C VAL A 69 11.98 -8.21 13.71
N ALA A 70 10.82 -8.29 14.37
CA ALA A 70 10.23 -7.17 15.10
C ALA A 70 11.14 -6.69 16.24
N GLU A 71 11.76 -7.60 16.99
CA GLU A 71 12.71 -7.26 18.06
C GLU A 71 13.96 -6.54 17.52
N SER A 72 14.56 -7.03 16.43
CA SER A 72 15.74 -6.39 15.83
C SER A 72 15.47 -4.98 15.28
N ILE A 73 14.26 -4.73 14.76
CA ILE A 73 13.85 -3.42 14.23
C ILE A 73 13.53 -2.46 15.39
N ALA A 74 12.87 -2.94 16.44
CA ALA A 74 12.60 -2.15 17.64
C ALA A 74 13.90 -1.76 18.36
N GLU A 75 14.87 -2.67 18.45
CA GLU A 75 16.16 -2.45 19.10
C GLU A 75 17.03 -1.45 18.32
N SER A 76 17.01 -1.52 16.97
CA SER A 76 17.62 -0.52 16.08
C SER A 76 17.07 0.89 16.23
N MET A 77 15.82 1.06 16.70
CA MET A 77 15.24 2.37 16.96
C MET A 77 15.56 2.92 18.35
N THR A 78 16.02 2.08 19.28
CA THR A 78 16.39 2.48 20.64
C THR A 78 17.84 2.96 20.78
N GLU A 79 18.73 2.62 19.84
CA GLU A 79 20.12 3.08 19.85
C GLU A 79 20.35 4.33 18.99
N GLY A 80 20.04 5.49 19.56
CA GLY A 80 20.87 6.72 19.44
C GLY A 80 20.80 7.56 18.17
N GLU A 81 20.22 7.10 17.06
CA GLU A 81 20.03 7.96 15.88
C GLU A 81 18.71 8.74 16.01
N ILE A 82 18.81 9.97 16.55
CA ILE A 82 17.68 10.91 16.54
C ILE A 82 17.41 11.24 15.07
N LEU A 83 16.40 10.60 14.49
CA LEU A 83 15.92 10.96 13.17
C LEU A 83 15.28 12.35 13.25
N GLU A 84 15.82 13.29 12.48
CA GLU A 84 15.25 14.62 12.33
C GLU A 84 14.16 14.58 11.26
N ASP A 85 12.99 15.15 11.58
CA ASP A 85 11.86 15.22 10.66
C ASP A 85 11.99 16.39 9.67
N GLU A 86 13.15 16.46 9.01
CA GLU A 86 13.43 17.48 8.01
C GLU A 86 13.21 16.93 6.60
N ALA A 87 12.45 17.70 5.81
CA ALA A 87 12.34 17.49 4.38
C ALA A 87 13.29 18.43 3.66
N ASP A 88 14.37 17.88 3.09
CA ASP A 88 15.17 18.58 2.10
C ASP A 88 14.82 18.08 0.70
N TYR A 89 14.24 18.95 -0.12
CA TYR A 89 13.90 18.65 -1.51
C TYR A 89 14.92 19.19 -2.52
N SER A 90 16.05 19.72 -2.05
CA SER A 90 17.13 20.18 -2.91
C SER A 90 17.87 19.00 -3.54
N ILE A 91 18.19 19.09 -4.82
CA ILE A 91 18.97 18.07 -5.53
C ILE A 91 20.41 18.59 -5.62
N THR A 92 21.36 17.80 -5.12
CA THR A 92 22.77 18.19 -5.12
C THR A 92 23.33 18.24 -6.54
N GLN A 93 24.32 19.09 -6.79
CA GLN A 93 24.95 19.21 -8.12
C GLN A 93 25.52 17.87 -8.61
N ASN A 94 26.10 17.07 -7.71
CA ASN A 94 26.60 15.74 -8.04
C ASN A 94 25.50 14.83 -8.62
N VAL A 95 24.31 14.84 -8.02
CA VAL A 95 23.16 14.06 -8.52
C VAL A 95 22.67 14.62 -9.85
N LEU A 96 22.59 15.94 -10.01
CA LEU A 96 22.25 16.57 -11.29
C LEU A 96 23.21 16.15 -12.41
N ASP A 97 24.51 16.12 -12.12
CA ASP A 97 25.54 15.69 -13.07
C ASP A 97 25.36 14.21 -13.46
N CYS A 98 25.03 13.34 -12.50
CA CYS A 98 24.72 11.94 -12.76
C CYS A 98 23.48 11.76 -13.65
N ILE A 99 22.40 12.49 -13.36
CA ILE A 99 21.17 12.48 -14.18
C ILE A 99 21.49 12.90 -15.61
N LYS A 100 22.26 13.99 -15.77
CA LYS A 100 22.65 14.51 -17.08
C LYS A 100 23.55 13.56 -17.85
N ALA A 101 24.47 12.88 -17.16
CA ALA A 101 25.36 11.91 -17.77
C ALA A 101 24.61 10.65 -18.24
N TYR A 102 23.60 10.21 -17.48
CA TYR A 102 22.80 9.03 -17.83
C TYR A 102 21.86 9.28 -19.01
N ASP A 103 21.12 10.39 -18.99
CA ASP A 103 20.13 10.74 -20.02
C ASP A 103 20.18 12.26 -20.33
N PRO A 104 21.08 12.70 -21.22
CA PRO A 104 21.23 14.11 -21.56
C PRO A 104 19.97 14.71 -22.22
N GLU A 105 19.23 13.92 -23.00
CA GLU A 105 18.05 14.37 -23.74
C GLU A 105 16.84 14.52 -22.81
N GLY A 106 16.68 13.60 -21.86
CA GLY A 106 15.63 13.65 -20.84
C GLY A 106 16.01 14.38 -19.56
N TYR A 107 17.18 15.04 -19.49
CA TYR A 107 17.71 15.65 -18.26
C TYR A 107 16.69 16.53 -17.53
N THR A 108 16.13 17.55 -18.20
CA THR A 108 15.17 18.48 -17.59
C THR A 108 13.95 17.75 -17.04
N ARG A 109 13.36 16.86 -17.85
CA ARG A 109 12.20 16.04 -17.45
C ARG A 109 12.52 15.18 -16.22
N ASN A 110 13.66 14.51 -16.22
CA ASN A 110 14.07 13.62 -15.12
C ASN A 110 14.30 14.42 -13.82
N VAL A 111 14.91 15.60 -13.90
CA VAL A 111 15.08 16.50 -12.75
C VAL A 111 13.73 17.00 -12.24
N ASP A 112 12.84 17.42 -13.12
CA ASP A 112 11.50 17.91 -12.75
C ASP A 112 10.66 16.80 -12.11
N ASN A 113 10.67 15.60 -12.71
CA ASN A 113 9.97 14.44 -12.18
C ASN A 113 10.52 13.99 -10.82
N TYR A 114 11.85 14.00 -10.62
CA TYR A 114 12.45 13.67 -9.33
C TYR A 114 12.10 14.71 -8.26
N SER A 115 12.25 16.01 -8.57
CA SER A 115 11.86 17.10 -7.67
C SER A 115 10.38 17.06 -7.29
N ALA A 116 9.51 16.80 -8.27
CA ALA A 116 8.08 16.66 -8.05
C ALA A 116 7.75 15.44 -7.19
N LEU A 117 8.44 14.30 -7.39
CA LEU A 117 8.26 13.11 -6.57
C LEU A 117 8.63 13.38 -5.11
N LEU A 118 9.81 13.96 -4.86
CA LEU A 118 10.30 14.25 -3.50
C LEU A 118 9.29 15.09 -2.71
N LYS A 119 8.75 16.14 -3.34
CA LYS A 119 7.76 17.04 -2.73
C LYS A 119 6.40 16.37 -2.56
N ARG A 120 5.89 15.73 -3.62
CA ARG A 120 4.52 15.19 -3.64
C ARG A 120 4.36 14.03 -2.66
N LEU A 121 5.36 13.15 -2.59
CA LEU A 121 5.36 12.00 -1.69
C LEU A 121 5.98 12.31 -0.34
N ASN A 122 6.29 13.59 -0.07
CA ASN A 122 6.83 14.05 1.19
C ASN A 122 8.02 13.18 1.66
N VAL A 123 8.97 12.93 0.75
CA VAL A 123 10.02 11.92 0.93
C VAL A 123 10.94 12.32 2.09
N HIS A 124 11.11 11.41 3.05
CA HIS A 124 12.03 11.61 4.17
C HIS A 124 13.49 11.66 3.69
N THR A 125 14.33 12.47 4.34
CA THR A 125 15.74 12.68 3.93
C THR A 125 16.54 11.37 3.87
N ARG A 126 16.34 10.46 4.83
CA ARG A 126 16.93 9.09 4.79
C ARG A 126 16.66 8.37 3.48
N PHE A 127 15.42 8.43 2.98
CA PHE A 127 15.02 7.77 1.75
C PHE A 127 15.51 8.50 0.52
N LYS A 128 15.51 9.84 0.53
CA LYS A 128 16.14 10.65 -0.53
C LYS A 128 17.62 10.28 -0.71
N ILE A 129 18.37 10.14 0.37
CA ILE A 129 19.79 9.72 0.32
C ILE A 129 19.94 8.39 -0.41
N GLU A 130 19.06 7.43 -0.11
CA GLU A 130 19.08 6.11 -0.74
C GLU A 130 18.69 6.15 -2.23
N LEU A 131 17.69 6.95 -2.60
CA LEU A 131 17.36 7.20 -4.01
C LEU A 131 18.56 7.82 -4.74
N GLU A 132 19.21 8.82 -4.15
CA GLU A 132 20.40 9.45 -4.72
C GLU A 132 21.60 8.50 -4.82
N ARG A 133 21.73 7.52 -3.92
CA ARG A 133 22.73 6.45 -4.02
C ARG A 133 22.51 5.65 -5.31
N HIS A 134 21.28 5.19 -5.56
CA HIS A 134 20.96 4.44 -6.77
C HIS A 134 21.16 5.26 -8.06
N ILE A 135 20.90 6.57 -8.04
CA ILE A 135 21.21 7.47 -9.17
C ILE A 135 22.71 7.47 -9.46
N LYS A 136 23.55 7.59 -8.42
CA LYS A 136 25.02 7.60 -8.56
C LYS A 136 25.57 6.25 -9.02
N GLU A 137 24.87 5.16 -8.73
CA GLU A 137 25.19 3.80 -9.20
C GLU A 137 24.73 3.54 -10.64
N GLY A 138 24.06 4.52 -11.28
CA GLY A 138 23.64 4.44 -12.67
C GLY A 138 22.28 3.79 -12.89
N ALA A 139 21.44 3.65 -11.86
CA ALA A 139 20.06 3.26 -12.07
C ALA A 139 19.28 4.38 -12.78
N GLY A 140 18.43 4.00 -13.74
CA GLY A 140 17.65 4.95 -14.51
C GLY A 140 16.65 5.71 -13.66
N ILE A 141 16.57 7.04 -13.83
CA ILE A 141 15.63 7.87 -13.07
C ILE A 141 14.19 7.37 -13.17
N PRO A 142 13.64 7.08 -14.37
CA PRO A 142 12.28 6.56 -14.47
C PRO A 142 12.06 5.26 -13.68
N ASP A 143 13.08 4.40 -13.60
CA ASP A 143 13.00 3.15 -12.85
C ASP A 143 12.90 3.41 -11.33
N ILE A 144 13.75 4.30 -10.82
CA ILE A 144 13.77 4.73 -9.41
C ILE A 144 12.43 5.34 -9.02
N LEU A 145 11.90 6.27 -9.83
CA LEU A 145 10.62 6.93 -9.56
C LEU A 145 9.45 5.94 -9.57
N THR A 146 9.48 4.97 -10.48
CA THR A 146 8.47 3.92 -10.61
C THR A 146 8.48 3.00 -9.39
N ALA A 147 9.65 2.48 -9.01
CA ALA A 147 9.80 1.62 -7.84
C ALA A 147 9.36 2.33 -6.56
N TYR A 148 9.85 3.56 -6.32
CA TYR A 148 9.51 4.31 -5.11
C TYR A 148 8.02 4.65 -5.04
N SER A 149 7.42 5.12 -6.14
CA SER A 149 5.99 5.48 -6.15
C SER A 149 5.10 4.27 -5.86
N PHE A 150 5.43 3.12 -6.44
CA PHE A 150 4.72 1.88 -6.17
C PHE A 150 4.83 1.46 -4.69
N LEU A 151 6.05 1.49 -4.14
CA LEU A 151 6.28 1.12 -2.74
C LEU A 151 5.62 2.11 -1.77
N ASN A 152 5.63 3.42 -2.07
CA ASN A 152 4.92 4.43 -1.28
C ASN A 152 3.43 4.09 -1.15
N ASP A 153 2.77 3.75 -2.26
CA ASP A 153 1.35 3.42 -2.28
C ASP A 153 1.02 2.10 -1.56
N ARG A 154 2.00 1.19 -1.49
CA ARG A 154 1.90 -0.14 -0.89
C ARG A 154 2.39 -0.22 0.55
N PHE A 155 2.84 0.90 1.15
CA PHE A 155 3.53 0.88 2.46
C PHE A 155 4.73 -0.10 2.45
N GLY A 156 5.41 -0.15 1.30
CA GLY A 156 6.59 -0.98 1.08
C GLY A 156 7.80 -0.48 1.86
N ARG A 157 8.78 -1.36 2.01
CA ARG A 157 9.99 -1.02 2.77
C ARG A 157 11.08 -0.44 1.88
N LEU A 158 12.02 0.28 2.49
CA LEU A 158 13.16 0.86 1.78
C LEU A 158 14.00 -0.23 1.10
N GLU A 159 14.22 -1.35 1.79
CA GLU A 159 15.03 -2.46 1.27
C GLU A 159 14.41 -3.13 0.04
N ASP A 160 13.10 -2.95 -0.18
CA ASP A 160 12.41 -3.47 -1.37
C ASP A 160 12.85 -2.73 -2.64
N ILE A 161 13.31 -1.47 -2.56
CA ILE A 161 13.71 -0.67 -3.74
C ILE A 161 14.80 -1.39 -4.53
N GLU A 162 15.86 -1.82 -3.85
CA GLU A 162 17.01 -2.47 -4.48
C GLU A 162 16.60 -3.79 -5.17
N ARG A 163 15.67 -4.54 -4.55
CA ARG A 163 15.08 -5.74 -5.14
C ARG A 163 14.35 -5.41 -6.44
N LEU A 164 13.46 -4.40 -6.44
CA LEU A 164 12.67 -4.02 -7.60
C LEU A 164 13.57 -3.51 -8.74
N LEU A 165 14.53 -2.64 -8.43
CA LEU A 165 15.50 -2.12 -9.40
C LEU A 165 16.39 -3.24 -9.97
N GLY A 166 16.82 -4.19 -9.14
CA GLY A 166 17.58 -5.34 -9.59
C GLY A 166 16.79 -6.25 -10.54
N MET A 167 15.49 -6.44 -10.32
CA MET A 167 14.61 -7.17 -11.25
C MET A 167 14.46 -6.43 -12.57
N LYS A 168 14.31 -5.11 -12.52
CA LYS A 168 14.23 -4.25 -13.71
C LYS A 168 15.52 -4.28 -14.53
N ALA A 169 16.69 -4.22 -13.89
CA ALA A 169 17.99 -4.32 -14.53
C ALA A 169 18.22 -5.67 -15.24
N ARG A 170 17.57 -6.75 -14.75
CA ARG A 170 17.55 -8.07 -15.41
C ARG A 170 16.58 -8.16 -16.59
N GLY A 171 15.95 -7.04 -16.98
CA GLY A 171 15.06 -6.95 -18.14
C GLY A 171 13.61 -7.32 -17.88
N GLN A 172 13.19 -7.49 -16.62
CA GLN A 172 11.76 -7.69 -16.32
C GLN A 172 10.97 -6.40 -16.53
N ASN A 173 9.72 -6.53 -16.99
CA ASN A 173 8.80 -5.40 -17.10
C ASN A 173 8.13 -5.12 -15.74
N TRP A 174 7.63 -3.89 -15.55
CA TRP A 174 7.07 -3.45 -14.27
C TRP A 174 5.84 -4.24 -13.82
N GLU A 175 4.98 -4.69 -14.74
CA GLU A 175 3.83 -5.52 -14.38
C GLU A 175 4.27 -6.83 -13.72
N ALA A 176 5.27 -7.51 -14.30
CA ALA A 176 5.81 -8.74 -13.73
C ALA A 176 6.47 -8.50 -12.37
N ILE A 177 7.24 -7.41 -12.24
CA ILE A 177 7.91 -7.03 -11.00
C ILE A 177 6.88 -6.76 -9.89
N PHE A 178 5.83 -6.00 -10.19
CA PHE A 178 4.77 -5.67 -9.22
C PHE A 178 3.94 -6.89 -8.83
N LYS A 179 3.67 -7.82 -9.76
CA LYS A 179 3.00 -9.09 -9.43
C LYS A 179 3.80 -9.93 -8.45
N GLU A 180 5.10 -10.07 -8.68
CA GLU A 180 5.98 -10.79 -7.75
C GLU A 180 6.02 -10.09 -6.39
N TYR A 181 6.11 -8.76 -6.37
CA TYR A 181 6.05 -8.00 -5.13
C TYR A 181 4.76 -8.29 -4.35
N VAL A 182 3.60 -8.19 -4.97
CA VAL A 182 2.30 -8.36 -4.31
C VAL A 182 2.09 -9.80 -3.82
N LYS A 183 2.67 -10.79 -4.50
CA LYS A 183 2.64 -12.19 -4.06
C LYS A 183 3.31 -12.38 -2.69
N ASP A 184 4.45 -11.73 -2.48
CA ASP A 184 5.19 -11.78 -1.22
C ASP A 184 4.64 -10.80 -0.17
N ASN A 185 3.82 -9.84 -0.59
CA ASN A 185 3.36 -8.71 0.22
C ASN A 185 1.85 -8.54 0.02
N PRO A 186 1.02 -9.34 0.74
CA PRO A 186 -0.41 -9.41 0.52
C PRO A 186 -1.08 -8.05 0.76
N GLU A 187 -2.26 -7.89 0.16
CA GLU A 187 -3.04 -6.68 0.33
C GLU A 187 -3.46 -6.48 1.78
N PHE A 188 -3.40 -5.22 2.23
CA PHE A 188 -3.83 -4.83 3.58
C PHE A 188 -5.31 -5.17 3.82
N VAL A 189 -5.58 -5.82 4.94
CA VAL A 189 -6.94 -6.15 5.38
C VAL A 189 -7.16 -5.47 6.74
N PRO A 190 -8.02 -4.45 6.85
CA PRO A 190 -8.24 -3.76 8.12
C PRO A 190 -8.53 -4.72 9.28
N THR A 191 -7.86 -4.51 10.40
CA THR A 191 -8.07 -5.30 11.61
C THR A 191 -9.49 -5.07 12.13
N SER A 192 -10.18 -6.17 12.47
CA SER A 192 -11.46 -6.11 13.18
C SER A 192 -11.19 -5.88 14.67
N PHE A 193 -11.04 -4.61 15.06
CA PHE A 193 -10.81 -4.23 16.46
C PHE A 193 -11.97 -4.62 17.38
N ASP A 194 -11.64 -4.95 18.63
CA ASP A 194 -12.64 -4.97 19.70
C ASP A 194 -13.29 -3.58 19.84
N SER A 195 -14.60 -3.54 20.07
CA SER A 195 -15.35 -2.29 20.11
C SER A 195 -14.88 -1.37 21.23
N GLU A 196 -14.58 -1.90 22.43
CA GLU A 196 -14.12 -1.09 23.55
C GLU A 196 -12.71 -0.55 23.29
N TYR A 197 -11.86 -1.34 22.65
CA TYR A 197 -10.53 -0.90 22.25
C TYR A 197 -10.58 0.22 21.19
N LEU A 198 -11.42 0.06 20.16
CA LEU A 198 -11.60 1.07 19.13
C LEU A 198 -12.16 2.38 19.69
N ASP A 199 -13.14 2.31 20.59
CA ASP A 199 -13.71 3.49 21.24
C ASP A 199 -12.63 4.23 22.05
N LYS A 200 -11.77 3.52 22.78
CA LYS A 200 -10.64 4.12 23.50
C LYS A 200 -9.66 4.83 22.55
N LEU A 201 -9.35 4.23 21.39
CA LEU A 201 -8.49 4.88 20.39
C LEU A 201 -9.13 6.16 19.82
N LEU A 202 -10.43 6.13 19.54
CA LEU A 202 -11.16 7.29 19.01
C LEU A 202 -11.36 8.42 20.04
N GLU A 203 -11.38 8.09 21.33
CA GLU A 203 -11.43 9.07 22.43
C GLU A 203 -10.04 9.65 22.76
N THR A 204 -8.97 9.06 22.23
CA THR A 204 -7.61 9.51 22.52
C THR A 204 -7.33 10.87 21.86
N PRO A 205 -6.96 11.92 22.64
CA PRO A 205 -6.75 13.25 22.08
C PRO A 205 -5.66 13.28 21.01
N GLY A 206 -5.96 13.92 19.88
CA GLY A 206 -5.02 14.08 18.76
C GLY A 206 -4.92 12.86 17.83
N ILE A 207 -5.62 11.76 18.13
CA ILE A 207 -5.68 10.58 17.28
C ILE A 207 -6.95 10.62 16.43
N THR A 208 -6.77 10.42 15.13
CA THR A 208 -7.83 10.40 14.12
C THR A 208 -8.06 8.99 13.58
N GLN A 209 -9.13 8.82 12.80
CA GLN A 209 -9.38 7.56 12.08
C GLN A 209 -8.27 7.21 11.10
N ASP A 210 -7.67 8.21 10.44
CA ASP A 210 -6.57 7.98 9.52
C ASP A 210 -5.33 7.49 10.29
N ASP A 211 -5.08 8.03 11.49
CA ASP A 211 -3.98 7.57 12.34
C ASP A 211 -4.15 6.10 12.76
N ILE A 212 -5.37 5.69 13.15
CA ILE A 212 -5.66 4.29 13.51
C ILE A 212 -5.42 3.37 12.30
N MET A 213 -5.89 3.78 11.12
CA MET A 213 -5.75 2.99 9.90
C MET A 213 -4.30 2.91 9.41
N MET A 214 -3.53 3.99 9.53
CA MET A 214 -2.11 4.00 9.21
C MET A 214 -1.32 3.14 10.21
N ALA A 215 -1.63 3.23 11.51
CA ALA A 215 -1.03 2.37 12.52
C ALA A 215 -1.32 0.88 12.25
N ASP A 216 -2.54 0.53 11.86
CA ASP A 216 -2.93 -0.83 11.51
C ASP A 216 -2.14 -1.36 10.29
N ARG A 217 -1.96 -0.52 9.26
CA ARG A 217 -1.14 -0.87 8.09
C ARG A 217 0.31 -1.14 8.47
N VAL A 218 0.91 -0.27 9.28
CA VAL A 218 2.30 -0.42 9.75
C VAL A 218 2.42 -1.66 10.63
N SER A 219 1.46 -1.89 11.52
CA SER A 219 1.36 -3.07 12.38
C SER A 219 1.34 -4.36 11.56
N GLN A 220 0.41 -4.51 10.61
CA GLN A 220 0.33 -5.71 9.77
C GLN A 220 1.58 -5.93 8.93
N ARG A 221 2.24 -4.84 8.52
CA ARG A 221 3.46 -4.90 7.72
C ARG A 221 4.66 -5.43 8.50
N LEU A 222 4.75 -5.12 9.79
CA LEU A 222 5.96 -5.31 10.59
C LEU A 222 5.76 -6.23 11.81
N GLY A 223 4.53 -6.62 12.12
CA GLY A 223 4.20 -7.36 13.35
C GLY A 223 4.32 -6.52 14.63
N ILE A 224 4.32 -5.19 14.51
CA ILE A 224 4.49 -4.27 15.65
C ILE A 224 3.11 -3.93 16.23
N SER A 225 3.01 -3.78 17.55
CA SER A 225 1.73 -3.44 18.18
C SER A 225 1.24 -2.05 17.75
N ILE A 226 -0.07 -1.95 17.49
CA ILE A 226 -0.72 -0.68 17.15
C ILE A 226 -0.57 0.33 18.29
N GLY A 227 -0.60 -0.13 19.53
CA GLY A 227 -0.40 0.72 20.71
C GLY A 227 0.93 1.46 20.68
N ASP A 228 2.02 0.76 20.33
CA ASP A 228 3.36 1.37 20.27
C ASP A 228 3.46 2.41 19.14
N ILE A 229 2.84 2.12 17.99
CA ILE A 229 2.80 3.05 16.85
C ILE A 229 1.98 4.30 17.20
N ILE A 230 0.80 4.12 17.81
CA ILE A 230 -0.07 5.22 18.25
C ILE A 230 0.64 6.06 19.34
N ALA A 231 1.37 5.45 20.28
CA ALA A 231 2.12 6.17 21.30
C ALA A 231 3.17 7.11 20.68
N LYS A 232 3.86 6.68 19.61
CA LYS A 232 4.77 7.56 18.85
C LYS A 232 4.00 8.74 18.23
N LYS A 233 2.83 8.50 17.65
CA LYS A 233 1.98 9.59 17.12
C LYS A 233 1.54 10.56 18.21
N GLN A 234 1.13 10.06 19.38
CA GLN A 234 0.75 10.89 20.54
C GLN A 234 1.89 11.73 21.10
N SER A 235 3.14 11.26 20.99
CA SER A 235 4.33 12.04 21.33
C SER A 235 4.63 13.19 20.37
N GLY A 236 3.82 13.35 19.31
CA GLY A 236 3.91 14.44 18.35
C GLY A 236 4.74 14.11 17.11
N MET A 237 5.14 12.85 16.90
CA MET A 237 5.85 12.46 15.69
C MET A 237 4.93 12.51 14.45
N SER A 238 5.47 12.95 13.32
CA SER A 238 4.79 12.88 12.03
C SER A 238 4.73 11.43 11.53
N TRP A 239 3.79 11.12 10.64
CA TRP A 239 3.73 9.79 10.03
C TRP A 239 4.95 9.52 9.17
N ARG A 240 5.45 10.54 8.46
CA ARG A 240 6.71 10.46 7.72
C ARG A 240 7.86 10.01 8.62
N LEU A 241 8.02 10.61 9.80
CA LEU A 241 9.09 10.24 10.73
C LEU A 241 8.89 8.84 11.31
N ILE A 242 7.66 8.49 11.70
CA ILE A 242 7.32 7.16 12.23
C ILE A 242 7.66 6.08 11.18
N ASN A 243 7.20 6.26 9.94
CA ASN A 243 7.46 5.34 8.84
C ASN A 243 8.94 5.27 8.50
N ALA A 244 9.66 6.41 8.49
CA ALA A 244 11.11 6.44 8.28
C ALA A 244 11.89 5.66 9.34
N GLY A 245 11.46 5.74 10.60
CA GLY A 245 11.99 4.96 11.70
C GLY A 245 11.85 3.45 11.48
N TYR A 246 10.72 3.03 10.92
CA TYR A 246 10.45 1.64 10.60
C TYR A 246 10.89 1.19 9.20
N GLY A 247 11.55 2.07 8.43
CA GLY A 247 11.98 1.76 7.06
C GLY A 247 10.83 1.63 6.04
N ILE A 248 9.63 2.13 6.34
CA ILE A 248 8.49 2.19 5.41
C ILE A 248 8.59 3.48 4.59
N VAL A 249 8.53 3.39 3.26
CA VAL A 249 8.79 4.55 2.39
C VAL A 249 7.63 5.55 2.28
N ASN A 250 6.45 5.20 2.79
CA ASN A 250 5.27 6.07 2.72
C ASN A 250 5.49 7.36 3.54
N GLY A 251 5.46 8.51 2.87
CA GLY A 251 5.63 9.83 3.50
C GLY A 251 4.33 10.60 3.74
N ASP A 252 3.17 10.01 3.43
CA ASP A 252 1.89 10.70 3.52
C ASP A 252 1.49 10.91 4.99
N GLU A 253 0.96 12.08 5.33
CA GLU A 253 0.43 12.36 6.68
C GLU A 253 -1.03 11.97 6.85
N GLN A 254 -1.71 11.65 5.74
CA GLN A 254 -3.12 11.29 5.70
C GLN A 254 -3.36 10.30 4.57
N LEU A 255 -4.35 9.43 4.75
CA LEU A 255 -4.72 8.49 3.70
C LEU A 255 -5.45 9.22 2.54
N PRO A 256 -5.18 8.85 1.28
CA PRO A 256 -5.85 9.45 0.15
C PRO A 256 -7.35 9.16 0.20
N ARG A 257 -8.16 10.23 0.17
CA ARG A 257 -9.62 10.14 0.19
C ARG A 257 -10.15 10.32 -1.23
N VAL A 258 -10.91 9.34 -1.70
CA VAL A 258 -11.59 9.44 -3.00
C VAL A 258 -13.07 9.72 -2.73
N PRO A 259 -13.57 10.93 -3.06
CA PRO A 259 -15.00 11.21 -2.96
C PRO A 259 -15.73 10.43 -4.05
N VAL A 260 -16.56 9.49 -3.62
CA VAL A 260 -17.35 8.65 -4.51
C VAL A 260 -18.82 8.84 -4.17
N THR A 261 -19.56 9.53 -5.03
CA THR A 261 -21.01 9.67 -4.89
C THR A 261 -21.73 8.45 -5.46
N HIS A 262 -22.94 8.19 -4.98
CA HIS A 262 -23.78 7.11 -5.49
C HIS A 262 -24.08 7.28 -6.99
N GLU A 263 -24.46 8.48 -7.41
CA GLU A 263 -24.72 8.82 -8.82
C GLU A 263 -23.51 8.54 -9.73
N LYS A 264 -22.29 8.88 -9.26
CA LYS A 264 -21.05 8.61 -10.01
C LYS A 264 -20.81 7.10 -10.12
N LEU A 265 -21.07 6.34 -9.05
CA LEU A 265 -20.94 4.88 -9.06
C LEU A 265 -21.92 4.23 -10.01
N GLU A 266 -23.20 4.56 -9.92
CA GLU A 266 -24.24 4.01 -10.80
C GLU A 266 -23.90 4.26 -12.26
N LYS A 267 -23.58 5.52 -12.60
CA LYS A 267 -23.17 5.90 -13.96
C LYS A 267 -22.00 5.07 -14.48
N HIS A 268 -20.94 4.90 -13.68
CA HIS A 268 -19.78 4.12 -14.11
C HIS A 268 -20.08 2.62 -14.21
N CYS A 269 -20.89 2.06 -13.31
CA CYS A 269 -21.33 0.67 -13.39
C CYS A 269 -22.12 0.42 -14.70
N GLU A 270 -23.08 1.29 -15.02
CA GLU A 270 -23.88 1.20 -16.26
C GLU A 270 -23.02 1.32 -17.53
N GLN A 271 -22.10 2.28 -17.58
CA GLN A 271 -21.25 2.51 -18.76
C GLN A 271 -20.24 1.40 -19.03
N THR A 272 -19.70 0.80 -17.96
CA THR A 272 -18.59 -0.15 -18.07
C THR A 272 -19.06 -1.60 -18.01
N GLY A 273 -20.21 -1.86 -17.40
CA GLY A 273 -20.69 -3.20 -17.06
C GLY A 273 -19.93 -3.83 -15.88
N LEU A 274 -19.10 -3.05 -15.17
CA LEU A 274 -18.33 -3.53 -14.03
C LEU A 274 -19.17 -3.49 -12.75
N SER A 275 -18.85 -4.41 -11.81
CA SER A 275 -19.42 -4.36 -10.46
C SER A 275 -19.02 -3.08 -9.72
N GLN A 276 -19.85 -2.64 -8.77
CA GLN A 276 -19.56 -1.48 -7.92
C GLN A 276 -18.19 -1.58 -7.22
N LYS A 277 -17.82 -2.78 -6.73
CA LYS A 277 -16.50 -3.03 -6.12
C LYS A 277 -15.35 -2.68 -7.07
N ARG A 278 -15.37 -3.24 -8.29
CA ARG A 278 -14.36 -2.99 -9.32
C ARG A 278 -14.32 -1.52 -9.76
N VAL A 279 -15.47 -0.84 -9.80
CA VAL A 279 -15.51 0.60 -10.07
C VAL A 279 -14.85 1.39 -8.96
N VAL A 280 -15.18 1.12 -7.68
CA VAL A 280 -14.54 1.80 -6.53
C VAL A 280 -13.03 1.60 -6.54
N GLU A 281 -12.55 0.36 -6.73
CA GLU A 281 -11.11 0.05 -6.86
C GLU A 281 -10.44 0.88 -7.96
N ALA A 282 -11.08 0.96 -9.13
CA ALA A 282 -10.58 1.75 -10.26
C ALA A 282 -10.52 3.25 -9.95
N LEU A 283 -11.54 3.81 -9.28
CA LEU A 283 -11.54 5.22 -8.86
C LEU A 283 -10.43 5.51 -7.84
N VAL A 284 -10.18 4.56 -6.92
CA VAL A 284 -9.09 4.66 -5.96
C VAL A 284 -7.73 4.64 -6.67
N MET A 285 -7.52 3.71 -7.61
CA MET A 285 -6.29 3.65 -8.41
C MET A 285 -6.09 4.93 -9.24
N ALA A 286 -7.15 5.42 -9.91
CA ALA A 286 -7.12 6.65 -10.69
C ALA A 286 -6.66 7.84 -9.85
N SER A 287 -7.25 8.02 -8.65
CA SER A 287 -6.85 9.07 -7.72
C SER A 287 -5.40 8.95 -7.26
N LYS A 288 -4.92 7.74 -6.94
CA LYS A 288 -3.52 7.52 -6.50
C LYS A 288 -2.51 7.79 -7.61
N LEU A 289 -2.82 7.32 -8.81
CA LEU A 289 -1.95 7.43 -9.98
C LEU A 289 -1.97 8.84 -10.60
N GLY A 290 -2.97 9.66 -10.26
CA GLY A 290 -3.22 10.95 -10.91
C GLY A 290 -3.69 10.80 -12.35
N VAL A 291 -4.37 9.69 -12.65
CA VAL A 291 -4.91 9.35 -13.96
C VAL A 291 -6.43 9.53 -13.92
N SER A 292 -7.06 9.87 -15.05
CA SER A 292 -8.52 10.04 -15.07
C SER A 292 -9.25 8.73 -14.78
N ASP A 293 -10.38 8.82 -14.05
CA ASP A 293 -11.24 7.69 -13.72
C ASP A 293 -11.66 6.89 -14.98
N VAL A 294 -11.98 7.60 -16.06
CA VAL A 294 -12.40 7.00 -17.34
C VAL A 294 -11.29 6.13 -17.91
N THR A 295 -10.05 6.64 -17.91
CA THR A 295 -8.88 5.91 -18.44
C THR A 295 -8.64 4.61 -17.65
N VAL A 296 -8.67 4.66 -16.32
CA VAL A 296 -8.45 3.47 -15.49
C VAL A 296 -9.60 2.46 -15.65
N LEU A 297 -10.86 2.93 -15.72
CA LEU A 297 -12.00 2.06 -15.96
C LEU A 297 -11.93 1.36 -17.33
N GLU A 298 -11.44 2.03 -18.37
CA GLU A 298 -11.20 1.41 -19.67
C GLU A 298 -10.12 0.34 -19.61
N TRP A 299 -9.03 0.56 -18.87
CA TRP A 299 -7.99 -0.45 -18.65
C TRP A 299 -8.53 -1.67 -17.90
N VAL A 300 -9.32 -1.45 -16.85
CA VAL A 300 -10.00 -2.53 -16.12
C VAL A 300 -10.93 -3.32 -17.05
N LYS A 301 -11.72 -2.64 -17.89
CA LYS A 301 -12.62 -3.28 -18.86
C LYS A 301 -11.87 -4.10 -19.91
N LYS A 302 -10.66 -3.69 -20.28
CA LYS A 302 -9.75 -4.45 -21.15
C LYS A 302 -9.09 -5.65 -20.47
N GLY A 303 -9.35 -5.87 -19.17
CA GLY A 303 -8.83 -7.01 -18.42
C GLY A 303 -7.42 -6.81 -17.88
N LEU A 304 -6.93 -5.56 -17.79
CA LEU A 304 -5.64 -5.31 -17.15
C LEU A 304 -5.72 -5.64 -15.66
N SER A 305 -4.66 -6.26 -15.15
CA SER A 305 -4.45 -6.46 -13.71
C SER A 305 -4.23 -5.12 -13.02
N ASN A 306 -4.40 -5.06 -11.69
CA ASN A 306 -4.10 -3.85 -10.93
C ASN A 306 -2.61 -3.48 -11.11
N GLU A 307 -1.72 -4.46 -11.07
CA GLU A 307 -0.28 -4.30 -11.29
C GLU A 307 0.03 -3.79 -12.70
N GLY A 308 -0.69 -4.27 -13.72
CA GLY A 308 -0.58 -3.80 -15.09
C GLY A 308 -1.04 -2.34 -15.25
N ILE A 309 -2.09 -1.94 -14.52
CA ILE A 309 -2.55 -0.55 -14.46
C ILE A 309 -1.50 0.35 -13.82
N TYR A 310 -0.93 -0.06 -12.68
CA TYR A 310 0.14 0.67 -12.01
C TYR A 310 1.38 0.81 -12.88
N ALA A 311 1.85 -0.30 -13.46
CA ALA A 311 3.00 -0.33 -14.36
C ALA A 311 2.80 0.63 -15.53
N ARG A 312 1.67 0.52 -16.22
CA ARG A 312 1.34 1.38 -17.36
C ARG A 312 1.29 2.86 -16.98
N ALA A 313 0.62 3.20 -15.87
CA ALA A 313 0.49 4.60 -15.45
C ALA A 313 1.83 5.23 -15.10
N TYR A 314 2.71 4.49 -14.41
CA TYR A 314 4.06 4.98 -14.09
C TYR A 314 4.97 5.02 -15.31
N GLU A 315 4.84 4.08 -16.25
CA GLU A 315 5.57 4.13 -17.51
C GLU A 315 5.17 5.37 -18.34
N GLU A 316 3.86 5.61 -18.50
CA GLU A 316 3.32 6.81 -19.14
C GLU A 316 3.83 8.09 -18.45
N LYS A 317 3.86 8.11 -17.11
CA LYS A 317 4.25 9.28 -16.32
C LYS A 317 5.75 9.58 -16.33
N TYR A 318 6.60 8.55 -16.24
CA TYR A 318 8.03 8.74 -15.96
C TYR A 318 8.95 8.52 -17.18
N TYR A 319 8.52 7.77 -18.19
CA TYR A 319 9.32 7.53 -19.39
C TYR A 319 8.90 8.44 -20.55
N PHE A 320 7.62 8.80 -20.61
CA PHE A 320 7.05 9.49 -21.78
C PHE A 320 6.49 10.88 -21.50
N GLY A 321 6.03 11.15 -20.27
CA GLY A 321 5.53 12.46 -19.82
C GLY A 321 6.64 13.44 -19.48
#